data_AF-A0A3A0AMT5-F1
#
_entry.id   AF-A0A3A0AMT5-F1
#
_cell.length_a   1.000
_cell.length_b   1.000
_cell.length_c   1.000
_cell.angle_alpha   90.00
_cell.angle_beta   90.00
_cell.angle_gamma   90.00
#
_symmetry.space_group_name_H-M   'P 1'
#
loop_
_entity.id
_entity.type
_entity.pdbx_description
1 polymer ?
#
loop_
_entity_poly.entity_id
_entity_poly.type
_entity_poly.pdbx_seq_one_letter_code
_entity_poly.pdbx_strand_id
1 'polypeptide(L)'
;MITSILIILAVALLRERSRTLSAILGTMPINMVLALWIVVSVGDGAPQSAADFVRALMIGLAPTYIWLFVVYGALHSGWQVWPAVLAGYAVWGMLIAAAFWIGIFTMHR
;
A
#
# COMPACT_ATOMS: atom_id res chain seq x y z
N MET A 1 21.99 15.22 9.06
CA MET A 1 22.13 13.96 8.28
C MET A 1 22.48 12.76 9.15
N ILE A 2 23.50 12.85 10.01
CA ILE A 2 23.92 11.73 10.90
C ILE A 2 22.78 11.27 11.81
N THR A 3 21.98 12.19 12.35
CA THR A 3 20.83 11.88 13.22
C THR A 3 19.76 11.03 12.52
N SER A 4 19.41 11.35 11.28
CA SER A 4 18.41 10.59 10.51
C SER A 4 18.90 9.19 10.18
N ILE A 5 20.19 9.03 9.87
CA ILE A 5 20.82 7.73 9.62
C ILE A 5 20.79 6.86 10.88
N LEU A 6 21.12 7.43 12.04
CA LEU A 6 21.04 6.73 13.33
C LEU A 6 19.62 6.27 13.67
N ILE A 7 18.61 7.10 13.38
CA ILE A 7 17.20 6.73 13.58
C ILE A 7 16.81 5.57 12.66
N ILE A 8 17.17 5.62 11.37
CA ILE A 8 16.85 4.53 10.41
C ILE A 8 17.52 3.22 10.85
N LEU A 9 18.79 3.26 11.28
CA LEU A 9 19.51 2.08 11.76
C LEU A 9 18.93 1.53 13.07
N ALA A 10 18.58 2.41 14.02
CA ALA A 10 17.95 1.99 15.27
C ALA A 10 16.59 1.32 15.01
N VAL A 11 15.76 1.90 14.13
CA VAL A 11 14.49 1.29 13.71
C VAL A 11 14.73 -0.02 12.97
N ALA A 12 15.75 -0.12 12.13
CA ALA A 12 16.11 -1.35 11.42
C ALA A 12 16.54 -2.48 12.37
N LEU A 13 17.34 -2.19 13.39
CA LEU A 13 17.75 -3.16 14.42
C LEU A 13 16.57 -3.58 15.30
N LEU A 14 15.66 -2.65 15.65
CA LEU A 14 14.43 -2.97 16.36
C LEU A 14 13.51 -3.87 15.51
N ARG A 15 13.47 -3.60 14.21
CA ARG A 15 12.70 -4.34 13.20
C ARG A 15 13.21 -5.77 13.03
N GLU A 16 14.53 -5.95 12.98
CA GLU A 16 15.18 -7.27 12.83
C GLU A 16 14.85 -8.23 13.98
N ARG A 17 14.70 -7.72 15.21
CA ARG A 17 14.38 -8.56 16.38
C ARG A 17 12.90 -8.91 16.52
N SER A 18 11.99 -8.17 15.88
CA SER A 18 10.55 -8.40 16.00
C SER A 18 9.86 -8.48 14.64
N ARG A 19 9.50 -9.71 14.26
CA ARG A 19 8.71 -10.01 13.05
C ARG A 19 7.39 -9.23 13.04
N THR A 20 6.79 -9.01 14.20
CA THR A 20 5.55 -8.24 14.37
C THR A 20 5.78 -6.75 14.14
N LEU A 21 6.85 -6.16 14.68
CA LEU A 21 7.18 -4.75 14.40
C LEU A 21 7.53 -4.55 12.92
N SER A 22 8.23 -5.51 12.29
CA SER A 22 8.48 -5.49 10.85
C SER A 22 7.22 -5.44 10.01
N ALA A 23 6.19 -6.19 10.40
CA ALA A 23 4.90 -6.21 9.71
C ALA A 23 4.16 -4.88 9.92
N ILE A 24 4.04 -4.42 11.17
CA ILE A 24 3.34 -3.16 11.51
C ILE A 24 3.99 -1.96 10.81
N LEU A 25 5.32 -1.84 10.91
CA LEU A 25 6.08 -0.77 10.27
C LEU A 25 5.97 -0.85 8.74
N GLY A 26 5.93 -2.06 8.18
CA GLY A 26 5.72 -2.28 6.75
C GLY A 26 4.34 -1.87 6.25
N THR A 27 3.33 -1.90 7.12
CA THR A 27 1.94 -1.52 6.80
C THR A 27 1.56 -0.11 7.28
N MET A 28 2.53 0.70 7.71
CA MET A 28 2.25 2.05 8.21
C MET A 28 1.54 2.91 7.13
N PRO A 29 0.42 3.57 7.46
CA PRO A 29 -0.38 4.32 6.49
C PRO A 29 0.21 5.70 6.13
N ILE A 30 1.53 5.91 6.27
CA ILE A 30 2.16 7.23 6.05
C ILE A 30 1.87 7.76 4.64
N ASN A 31 1.92 6.90 3.63
CA ASN A 31 1.61 7.27 2.25
C ASN A 31 0.15 7.68 2.08
N MET A 32 -0.78 7.02 2.80
CA MET A 32 -2.21 7.33 2.74
C MET A 32 -2.51 8.68 3.40
N VAL A 33 -1.89 8.95 4.54
CA VAL A 33 -2.01 10.23 5.26
C VAL A 33 -1.49 11.38 4.38
N LEU A 34 -0.33 11.21 3.76
CA LEU A 34 0.24 12.22 2.86
C LEU A 34 -0.67 12.45 1.64
N ALA A 35 -1.18 11.39 1.03
CA ALA A 35 -2.09 11.49 -0.11
C ALA A 35 -3.43 12.18 0.27
N LEU A 36 -3.97 11.88 1.45
CA LEU A 36 -5.17 12.55 1.98
C LEU A 36 -4.91 14.05 2.18
N TRP A 37 -3.75 14.40 2.72
CA TRP A 37 -3.37 15.80 2.93
C TRP A 37 -3.30 16.57 1.62
N ILE A 38 -2.78 15.94 0.55
CA ILE A 38 -2.75 16.53 -0.79
C ILE A 38 -4.17 16.78 -1.29
N VAL A 39 -5.07 15.81 -1.20
CA VAL A 39 -6.47 15.94 -1.67
C VAL A 39 -7.22 17.05 -0.94
N VAL A 40 -7.07 17.12 0.38
CA VAL A 40 -7.72 18.16 1.19
C VAL A 40 -7.13 19.55 0.91
N SER A 41 -5.83 19.63 0.62
CA SER A 41 -5.14 20.90 0.34
C SER A 41 -5.39 21.45 -1.07
N VAL A 42 -5.76 20.58 -2.02
CA VAL A 42 -6.00 20.94 -3.43
C VAL A 42 -7.50 21.21 -3.71
N GLY A 43 -8.41 20.60 -2.95
CA GLY A 43 -9.85 20.88 -3.05
C GLY A 43 -10.30 22.06 -2.19
N ASP A 44 -11.59 22.43 -2.27
CA ASP A 44 -12.22 23.51 -1.50
C ASP A 44 -12.33 23.21 0.02
N GLY A 45 -11.52 22.31 0.57
CA GLY A 45 -11.57 21.89 1.97
C GLY A 45 -12.85 21.12 2.35
N ALA A 46 -13.65 20.69 1.37
CA ALA A 46 -14.93 20.02 1.63
C ALA A 46 -14.71 18.64 2.27
N PRO A 47 -15.35 18.34 3.43
CA PRO A 47 -15.30 17.03 4.08
C PRO A 47 -15.72 15.86 3.16
N GLN A 48 -16.55 16.16 2.17
CA GLN A 48 -17.02 15.20 1.17
C GLN A 48 -15.88 14.66 0.30
N SER A 49 -14.97 15.52 -0.19
CA SER A 49 -13.82 15.12 -1.02
C SER A 49 -12.84 14.21 -0.27
N ALA A 50 -12.67 14.46 1.04
CA ALA A 50 -11.87 13.59 1.90
C ALA A 50 -12.52 12.21 2.08
N ALA A 51 -13.84 12.16 2.28
CA ALA A 51 -14.58 10.90 2.41
C ALA A 51 -14.55 10.07 1.13
N ASP A 52 -14.75 10.70 -0.03
CA ASP A 52 -14.70 10.02 -1.34
C ASP A 52 -13.29 9.49 -1.65
N PHE A 53 -12.25 10.25 -1.27
CA PHE A 53 -10.87 9.79 -1.39
C PHE A 53 -10.57 8.59 -0.47
N VAL A 54 -11.01 8.61 0.79
CA VAL A 54 -10.86 7.46 1.69
C VAL A 54 -11.60 6.24 1.13
N ARG A 55 -12.80 6.43 0.58
CA ARG A 55 -13.55 5.36 -0.09
C ARG A 55 -12.77 4.78 -1.28
N ALA A 56 -12.17 5.64 -2.12
CA ALA A 56 -11.32 5.20 -3.22
C ALA A 56 -10.06 4.46 -2.73
N LEU A 57 -9.44 4.90 -1.62
CA LEU A 57 -8.32 4.21 -1.00
C LEU A 57 -8.71 2.81 -0.50
N MET A 58 -9.88 2.65 0.12
CA MET A 58 -10.36 1.34 0.57
C MET A 58 -10.51 0.36 -0.60
N ILE A 59 -11.05 0.83 -1.72
CA ILE A 59 -11.17 0.04 -2.95
C ILE A 59 -9.78 -0.28 -3.52
N GLY A 60 -8.88 0.70 -3.55
CA GLY A 60 -7.50 0.55 -4.02
C GLY A 60 -6.64 -0.38 -3.16
N LEU A 61 -7.02 -0.63 -1.90
CA LEU A 61 -6.36 -1.59 -1.03
C LEU A 61 -6.73 -3.04 -1.34
N ALA A 62 -7.89 -3.31 -1.93
CA ALA A 62 -8.31 -4.68 -2.24
C ALA A 62 -7.31 -5.42 -3.16
N PRO A 63 -6.83 -4.85 -4.28
CA PRO A 63 -5.75 -5.43 -5.06
C PRO A 63 -4.46 -5.68 -4.26
N THR A 64 -4.13 -4.79 -3.32
CA THR A 64 -2.93 -4.90 -2.47
C THR A 64 -3.03 -6.07 -1.50
N TYR A 65 -4.23 -6.35 -0.95
CA TYR A 65 -4.44 -7.57 -0.17
C TYR A 65 -4.32 -8.83 -1.03
N ILE A 66 -4.85 -8.82 -2.25
CA ILE A 66 -4.69 -9.95 -3.18
C ILE A 66 -3.21 -10.18 -3.52
N TRP A 67 -2.44 -9.11 -3.74
CA TRP A 67 -0.99 -9.18 -3.91
C TRP A 67 -0.30 -9.91 -2.74
N LEU A 68 -0.66 -9.55 -1.49
CA LEU A 68 -0.11 -10.22 -0.30
C LEU A 68 -0.41 -11.73 -0.30
N PHE A 69 -1.64 -12.14 -0.64
CA PHE A 69 -2.02 -13.55 -0.71
C PHE A 69 -1.24 -14.31 -1.79
N VAL A 70 -1.06 -13.72 -2.97
CA VAL A 70 -0.29 -14.31 -4.07
C VAL A 70 1.16 -14.50 -3.68
N VAL A 71 1.80 -13.47 -3.12
CA VAL A 71 3.20 -13.53 -2.67
C VAL A 71 3.36 -14.56 -1.55
N TYR A 72 2.44 -14.57 -0.58
CA TYR A 72 2.44 -15.56 0.50
C TYR A 72 2.33 -16.99 -0.04
N GLY A 73 1.39 -17.26 -0.95
CA GLY A 73 1.20 -18.57 -1.57
C GLY A 73 2.41 -19.03 -2.39
N ALA A 74 3.01 -18.13 -3.16
CA ALA A 74 4.22 -18.41 -3.93
C ALA A 74 5.41 -18.76 -3.01
N LEU A 75 5.64 -17.96 -1.97
CA LEU A 75 6.68 -18.22 -0.97
C LEU A 75 6.43 -19.53 -0.19
N HIS A 76 5.16 -19.81 0.16
CA HIS A 76 4.78 -21.06 0.82
C HIS A 76 5.01 -22.29 -0.06
N SER A 77 4.91 -22.12 -1.38
CA SER A 77 5.20 -23.16 -2.38
C SER A 77 6.71 -23.31 -2.67
N GLY A 78 7.58 -22.61 -1.93
CA GLY A 78 9.03 -22.70 -2.07
C GLY A 78 9.63 -21.81 -3.17
N TRP A 79 8.86 -20.86 -3.72
CA TRP A 79 9.41 -19.91 -4.69
C TRP A 79 10.44 -18.99 -4.03
N GLN A 80 11.42 -18.56 -4.83
CA GLN A 80 12.33 -17.50 -4.41
C GLN A 80 11.58 -16.16 -4.30
N VAL A 81 12.08 -15.27 -3.44
CA VAL A 81 11.44 -13.98 -3.11
C VAL A 81 11.19 -13.12 -4.34
N TRP A 82 12.19 -12.99 -5.22
CA TRP A 82 12.10 -12.15 -6.42
C TRP A 82 10.99 -12.61 -7.40
N PRO A 83 10.94 -13.88 -7.83
CA PRO A 83 9.84 -14.40 -8.62
C PRO A 83 8.47 -14.26 -7.96
N ALA A 84 8.37 -14.51 -6.64
CA ALA A 84 7.11 -14.38 -5.92
C ALA A 84 6.58 -12.94 -5.93
N VAL A 85 7.46 -11.96 -5.70
CA VAL A 85 7.12 -10.53 -5.75
C VAL A 85 6.71 -10.10 -7.16
N LEU A 86 7.42 -10.54 -8.20
CA LEU A 86 7.09 -10.23 -9.60
C LEU A 86 5.72 -10.80 -10.00
N ALA A 87 5.42 -12.04 -9.62
CA ALA A 87 4.12 -12.66 -9.86
C ALA A 87 3.00 -11.88 -9.16
N GLY A 88 3.23 -11.47 -7.91
CA GLY A 88 2.32 -10.57 -7.20
C GLY A 88 2.06 -9.29 -7.97
N TYR A 89 3.11 -8.58 -8.41
CA TYR A 89 2.96 -7.32 -9.16
C TYR A 89 2.22 -7.50 -10.49
N ALA A 90 2.42 -8.61 -11.18
CA ALA A 90 1.68 -8.94 -12.40
C ALA A 90 0.17 -9.07 -12.12
N VAL A 91 -0.21 -9.79 -11.05
CA VAL A 91 -1.61 -9.93 -10.63
C VAL A 91 -2.19 -8.59 -10.19
N TRP A 92 -1.46 -7.83 -9.37
CA TRP A 92 -1.88 -6.52 -8.90
C TRP A 92 -2.13 -5.53 -10.04
N GLY A 93 -1.21 -5.45 -11.00
CA GLY A 93 -1.34 -4.59 -12.17
C GLY A 93 -2.53 -4.97 -13.04
N MET A 94 -2.78 -6.28 -13.21
CA MET A 94 -3.94 -6.79 -13.93
C MET A 94 -5.26 -6.43 -13.23
N LEU A 95 -5.32 -6.54 -11.90
CA LEU A 95 -6.50 -6.18 -11.11
C LEU A 95 -6.80 -4.68 -11.18
N ILE A 96 -5.77 -3.84 -11.13
CA ILE A 96 -5.95 -2.39 -11.30
C ILE A 96 -6.43 -2.08 -12.71
N ALA A 97 -5.80 -2.66 -13.74
CA ALA A 97 -6.24 -2.48 -15.12
C ALA A 97 -7.70 -2.90 -15.32
N ALA A 98 -8.11 -4.03 -14.74
CA ALA A 98 -9.49 -4.50 -14.76
C ALA A 98 -10.44 -3.54 -14.02
N ALA A 99 -10.05 -3.03 -12.84
CA ALA A 99 -10.85 -2.09 -12.08
C ALA A 99 -11.06 -0.76 -12.82
N PHE A 100 -10.05 -0.27 -13.55
CA PHE A 100 -10.19 0.88 -14.44
C PHE A 100 -11.12 0.58 -15.62
N TRP A 101 -10.99 -0.59 -16.25
CA TRP A 101 -11.86 -1.02 -17.35
C TRP A 101 -13.33 -1.12 -16.96
N ILE A 102 -13.61 -1.58 -15.74
CA ILE A 102 -14.98 -1.75 -15.22
C ILE A 102 -15.57 -0.40 -14.76
N GLY A 103 -14.76 0.66 -14.66
CA GLY A 103 -15.24 1.97 -14.18
C GLY A 103 -15.45 2.01 -12.66
N ILE A 104 -14.80 1.14 -11.89
CA ILE A 104 -14.89 1.15 -10.42
C ILE A 104 -14.36 2.48 -9.85
N PHE A 105 -13.40 3.10 -10.53
CA PHE A 105 -12.83 4.40 -10.18
C PHE A 105 -13.52 5.60 -10.85
N THR A 106 -14.47 5.39 -11.77
CA THR A 106 -15.31 6.47 -12.28
C THR A 106 -16.42 6.76 -11.26
N MET A 107 -16.05 7.36 -10.12
CA MET A 107 -17.02 8.09 -9.31
C MET A 107 -17.43 9.34 -10.10
N HIS A 108 -18.74 9.50 -10.28
CA HIS A 108 -19.39 10.56 -11.07
C HIS A 108 -18.74 11.94 -10.85
N ARG A 109 -18.41 12.60 -11.97
CA ARG A 109 -18.19 14.04 -12.06
C ARG A 109 -19.44 14.80 -11.65
#